data_AF-A0A7S0BJS8-F1
#
_entry.id   AF-A0A7S0BJS8-F1
#
_cell.length_a   1.000
_cell.length_b   1.000
_cell.length_c   1.000
_cell.angle_alpha   90.00
_cell.angle_beta   90.00
_cell.angle_gamma   90.00
#
_symmetry.space_group_name_H-M   'P 1'
#
loop_
_entity.id
_entity.type
_entity.pdbx_description
1 polymer ?
#
loop_
_entity_poly.entity_id
_entity_poly.type
_entity_poly.pdbx_seq_one_letter_code
_entity_poly.pdbx_strand_id
1 'polypeptide(L)'
;LAHLTSIAKSCQGTVMFLSNSSTSFEPVGPKVSKSGVKFKGTFDMTTKIKIPVRIFGRVMPERPPTALKLSLKESHTSQKAVRANVETVYINEESVNVQDEQLIKGYAYGPNFLPVNTIDAVSLQFSAPKRFCLLSVVPRQSLNRRILLG
;
A
#
# COMPACT_ATOMS: atom_id res chain seq x y z
N LEU A 1 -2.85 36.85 28.77
CA LEU A 1 -2.69 36.22 27.44
C LEU A 1 -1.38 36.61 26.74
N ALA A 2 -1.00 37.88 26.69
CA ALA A 2 0.25 38.34 26.06
C ALA A 2 1.54 37.70 26.63
N HIS A 3 1.61 37.49 27.95
CA HIS A 3 2.76 36.80 28.56
C HIS A 3 2.83 35.31 28.18
N LEU A 4 1.68 34.64 28.10
CA LEU A 4 1.58 33.24 27.70
C LEU A 4 1.99 33.04 26.23
N THR A 5 1.61 33.95 25.34
CA THR A 5 2.03 33.92 23.93
C THR A 5 3.51 34.26 23.76
N SER A 6 4.08 35.11 24.62
CA SER A 6 5.52 35.39 24.65
C SER A 6 6.33 34.16 25.07
N ILE A 7 5.88 33.44 26.10
CA ILE A 7 6.52 32.20 26.58
C ILE A 7 6.39 31.09 25.52
N ALA A 8 5.21 30.96 24.90
CA ALA A 8 5.00 30.01 23.83
C ALA A 8 5.95 30.28 22.64
N LYS A 9 6.13 31.55 22.24
CA LYS A 9 7.08 31.93 21.18
C LYS A 9 8.53 31.64 21.54
N SER A 10 8.96 31.87 22.80
CA SER A 10 10.34 31.55 23.22
C SER A 10 10.61 30.04 23.24
N CYS A 11 9.58 29.23 23.46
CA CYS A 11 9.69 27.77 23.55
C CYS A 11 9.24 27.04 22.27
N GLN A 12 9.00 27.76 21.16
CA GLN A 12 8.41 27.21 19.93
C GLN A 12 7.08 26.46 20.14
N GLY A 13 6.34 26.80 21.21
CA GLY A 13 5.03 26.24 21.52
C GLY A 13 3.88 27.04 20.93
N THR A 14 2.71 26.40 20.82
CA THR A 14 1.46 27.02 20.36
C THR A 14 0.42 27.02 21.48
N VAL A 15 -0.22 28.17 21.73
CA VAL A 15 -1.30 28.28 22.73
C VAL A 15 -2.62 27.87 22.08
N MET A 16 -3.26 26.83 22.61
CA MET A 16 -4.54 26.30 22.11
C MET A 16 -5.67 26.61 23.11
N PHE A 17 -6.86 26.93 22.60
CA PHE A 17 -8.06 27.19 23.41
C PHE A 17 -9.01 26.00 23.39
N LEU A 18 -9.67 25.71 24.52
CA LEU A 18 -10.55 24.55 24.70
C LEU A 18 -11.77 24.55 23.76
N SER A 19 -12.30 25.73 23.41
CA SER A 19 -13.39 25.84 22.42
C SER A 19 -12.97 25.40 21.02
N ASN A 20 -11.68 25.55 20.70
CA ASN A 20 -11.11 25.13 19.43
C ASN A 20 -10.56 23.70 19.51
N SER A 21 -10.46 23.09 20.70
CA SER A 21 -9.79 21.80 20.89
C SER A 21 -10.65 20.59 20.53
N SER A 22 -11.96 20.73 20.32
CA SER A 22 -12.81 19.63 19.82
C SER A 22 -12.59 19.38 18.32
N THR A 23 -12.32 20.44 17.55
CA THR A 23 -11.93 20.39 16.13
C THR A 23 -10.41 20.40 15.93
N SER A 24 -9.67 20.85 16.95
CA SER A 24 -8.21 20.98 17.00
C SER A 24 -7.60 20.24 18.18
N PHE A 25 -8.04 19.00 18.44
CA PHE A 25 -7.00 17.99 18.57
C PHE A 25 -6.15 18.22 17.31
N GLU A 26 -4.86 18.54 17.44
CA GLU A 26 -3.96 18.16 16.35
C GLU A 26 -4.45 16.77 15.94
N PRO A 27 -4.87 16.54 14.68
CA PRO A 27 -5.31 15.20 14.31
C PRO A 27 -4.22 14.32 14.86
N VAL A 28 -4.51 13.44 15.83
CA VAL A 28 -3.49 12.63 16.50
C VAL A 28 -2.78 11.98 15.33
N GLY A 29 -1.66 12.57 14.93
CA GLY A 29 -1.24 12.46 13.53
C GLY A 29 -0.95 10.99 13.40
N PRO A 30 -1.73 10.25 12.59
CA PRO A 30 -2.02 8.84 12.81
C PRO A 30 -0.75 8.15 13.22
N LYS A 31 -0.59 7.85 14.53
CA LYS A 31 0.70 7.64 15.24
C LYS A 31 1.85 7.70 14.24
N VAL A 32 2.43 8.88 13.94
CA VAL A 32 3.32 9.08 12.77
C VAL A 32 4.25 7.89 12.63
N SER A 33 3.81 6.93 11.81
CA SER A 33 4.54 5.69 11.61
C SER A 33 5.72 6.16 10.83
N LYS A 34 6.92 6.07 11.43
CA LYS A 34 8.16 6.56 10.81
C LYS A 34 8.13 6.12 9.36
N SER A 35 7.96 7.08 8.43
CA SER A 35 7.66 6.74 7.04
C SER A 35 8.78 5.83 6.55
N GLY A 36 8.47 4.56 6.32
CA GLY A 36 9.47 3.59 5.91
C GLY A 36 10.08 4.02 4.58
N VAL A 37 11.38 3.75 4.40
CA VAL A 37 12.05 3.98 3.11
C VAL A 37 11.39 3.06 2.07
N LYS A 38 10.72 3.65 1.07
CA LYS A 38 10.05 2.89 -0.01
C LYS A 38 11.05 2.48 -1.10
N PHE A 39 12.01 3.35 -1.38
CA PHE A 39 13.10 3.07 -2.31
C PHE A 39 14.44 3.54 -1.74
N LYS A 40 15.45 2.70 -1.89
CA LYS A 40 16.85 2.97 -1.58
C LYS A 40 17.64 2.52 -2.80
N GLY A 41 18.38 3.43 -3.43
CA GLY A 41 19.10 3.16 -4.67
C GLY A 41 19.75 4.42 -5.24
N THR A 42 20.10 4.39 -6.52
CA THR A 42 20.63 5.55 -7.23
C THR A 42 19.53 6.22 -8.06
N PHE A 43 19.60 7.55 -8.13
CA PHE A 43 18.94 8.38 -9.12
C PHE A 43 19.91 8.62 -10.28
N ASP A 44 19.56 8.10 -11.45
CA ASP A 44 20.37 8.18 -12.65
C ASP A 44 19.85 9.36 -13.50
N MET A 45 20.59 10.47 -13.54
CA MET A 45 20.26 11.60 -14.43
C MET A 45 20.76 11.36 -15.86
N THR A 46 21.88 10.65 -15.96
CA THR A 46 22.55 10.28 -17.22
C THR A 46 23.30 8.97 -16.96
N THR A 47 23.78 8.29 -18.00
CA THR A 47 24.57 7.04 -17.84
C THR A 47 25.79 7.17 -16.92
N LYS A 48 26.35 8.38 -16.80
CA LYS A 48 27.53 8.69 -15.98
C LYS A 48 27.22 9.29 -14.60
N ILE A 49 26.12 10.03 -14.46
CA ILE A 49 25.81 10.79 -13.23
C ILE A 49 24.77 10.02 -12.43
N LYS A 50 25.19 9.51 -11.26
CA LYS A 50 24.38 8.73 -10.34
C LYS A 50 24.43 9.30 -8.94
N ILE A 51 23.28 9.57 -8.35
CA ILE A 51 23.16 10.16 -7.01
C ILE A 51 22.48 9.15 -6.09
N PRO A 52 23.08 8.74 -4.96
CA PRO A 52 22.42 7.85 -4.01
C PRO A 52 21.24 8.55 -3.33
N VAL A 53 20.05 7.97 -3.41
CA VAL A 53 18.82 8.56 -2.87
C VAL A 53 18.02 7.57 -2.02
N ARG A 54 17.25 8.13 -1.08
CA ARG A 54 16.23 7.43 -0.30
C ARG A 54 14.89 8.14 -0.53
N ILE A 55 13.89 7.40 -0.97
CA ILE A 55 12.54 7.93 -1.26
C ILE A 55 11.60 7.47 -0.16
N PHE A 56 10.85 8.44 0.37
CA PHE A 56 9.86 8.26 1.42
C PHE A 56 8.46 8.53 0.85
N GLY A 57 7.48 7.74 1.27
CA GLY A 57 6.09 7.97 0.90
C GLY A 57 5.51 9.14 1.71
N ARG A 58 5.09 10.21 1.04
CA ARG A 58 4.48 11.37 1.68
C ARG A 58 2.98 11.20 1.92
N VAL A 59 2.29 10.57 0.97
CA VAL A 59 0.85 10.33 1.02
C VAL A 59 0.62 8.84 0.78
N MET A 60 -0.21 8.22 1.62
CA MET A 60 -0.62 6.83 1.49
C MET A 60 -2.09 6.74 1.90
N PRO A 61 -2.93 5.97 1.20
CA PRO A 61 -4.29 5.74 1.64
C PRO A 61 -4.26 5.04 3.00
N GLU A 62 -4.94 5.63 3.98
CA GLU A 62 -5.14 4.99 5.28
C GLU A 62 -6.07 3.79 5.09
N ARG A 63 -5.60 2.60 5.46
CA ARG A 63 -6.39 1.37 5.41
C ARG A 63 -6.59 0.88 6.84
N PRO A 64 -7.84 0.60 7.26
CA PRO A 64 -8.06 -0.02 8.54
C PRO A 64 -7.46 -1.44 8.55
N PRO A 65 -7.04 -1.96 9.71
CA PRO A 65 -6.59 -3.34 9.83
C PRO A 65 -7.72 -4.32 9.49
N THR A 66 -7.39 -5.43 8.82
CA THR A 66 -8.36 -6.48 8.48
C THR A 66 -8.87 -7.17 9.75
N ALA A 67 -10.19 -7.26 9.90
CA ALA A 67 -10.81 -8.01 10.99
C ALA A 67 -10.54 -9.52 10.84
N LEU A 68 -10.27 -10.20 11.95
CA LEU A 68 -10.06 -11.65 11.96
C LEU A 68 -11.41 -12.38 12.00
N LYS A 69 -11.56 -13.42 11.17
CA LYS A 69 -12.70 -14.35 11.25
C LYS A 69 -12.47 -15.32 12.41
N LEU A 70 -13.33 -15.28 13.42
CA LEU A 70 -13.24 -16.11 14.61
C LEU A 70 -14.37 -17.15 14.65
N SER A 71 -14.03 -18.35 15.13
CA SER A 71 -14.97 -19.44 15.39
C SER A 71 -15.65 -19.22 16.73
N LEU A 72 -16.97 -18.97 16.73
CA LEU A 72 -17.72 -18.70 17.95
C LEU A 72 -17.71 -19.89 18.91
N LYS A 73 -18.00 -21.09 18.40
CA LYS A 73 -18.11 -22.33 19.19
C LYS A 73 -16.81 -22.67 19.91
N GLU A 74 -15.70 -22.71 19.17
CA GLU A 74 -14.40 -23.08 19.74
C GLU A 74 -13.84 -21.98 20.63
N SER A 75 -14.13 -20.71 20.34
CA SER A 75 -13.71 -19.60 21.19
C SER A 75 -14.43 -19.61 22.54
N HIS A 76 -15.70 -20.04 22.59
CA HIS A 76 -16.43 -20.23 23.85
C HIS A 76 -15.89 -21.41 24.66
N THR A 77 -15.57 -22.53 24.02
CA THR A 77 -15.05 -23.73 24.72
C THR A 77 -13.62 -23.52 25.24
N SER A 78 -12.75 -22.84 24.48
CA SER A 78 -11.34 -22.65 24.83
C SER A 78 -11.05 -21.35 25.57
N GLN A 79 -12.03 -20.45 25.70
CA GLN A 79 -11.88 -19.08 26.23
C GLN A 79 -10.78 -18.25 25.54
N LYS A 80 -10.38 -18.65 24.32
CA LYS A 80 -9.36 -17.98 23.49
C LYS A 80 -9.94 -17.69 22.13
N ALA A 81 -9.45 -16.65 21.45
CA ALA A 81 -9.87 -16.34 20.09
C ALA A 81 -9.34 -17.40 19.12
N VAL A 82 -10.22 -18.29 18.64
CA VAL A 82 -9.89 -19.33 17.66
C VAL A 82 -10.23 -18.81 16.26
N ARG A 83 -9.26 -18.85 15.34
CA ARG A 83 -9.47 -18.41 13.94
C ARG A 83 -10.22 -19.49 13.17
N ALA A 84 -11.20 -19.07 12.38
CA ALA A 84 -11.87 -19.97 11.46
C ALA A 84 -10.95 -20.28 10.26
N ASN A 85 -10.76 -21.57 9.97
CA ASN A 85 -10.11 -22.01 8.73
C ASN A 85 -11.10 -21.88 7.58
N VAL A 86 -10.63 -21.31 6.47
CA VAL A 86 -11.42 -21.17 5.24
C VAL A 86 -10.71 -21.98 4.18
N GLU A 87 -11.34 -23.08 3.75
CA GLU A 87 -10.87 -23.90 2.64
C GLU A 87 -11.62 -23.51 1.37
N THR A 88 -10.92 -23.52 0.24
CA THR A 88 -11.52 -23.22 -1.07
C THR A 88 -11.48 -24.51 -1.89
N VAL A 89 -12.61 -24.89 -2.48
CA VAL A 89 -12.75 -26.09 -3.30
C VAL A 89 -13.16 -25.67 -4.71
N TYR A 90 -12.51 -26.23 -5.71
CA TYR A 90 -12.82 -26.02 -7.12
C TYR A 90 -13.68 -27.16 -7.64
N ILE A 91 -14.74 -26.82 -8.36
CA ILE A 91 -15.73 -27.76 -8.85
C ILE A 91 -15.87 -27.55 -10.36
N ASN A 92 -15.85 -28.64 -11.12
CA ASN A 92 -16.11 -28.62 -12.57
C ASN A 92 -17.62 -28.57 -12.88
N GLU A 93 -17.96 -28.39 -14.16
CA GLU A 93 -19.35 -28.34 -14.64
C GLU A 93 -20.19 -29.58 -14.24
N GLU A 94 -19.53 -30.73 -14.10
CA GLU A 94 -20.15 -32.00 -13.66
C GLU A 94 -20.25 -32.14 -12.13
N SER A 95 -20.01 -31.08 -11.37
CA SER A 95 -20.06 -31.08 -9.89
C SER A 95 -19.03 -31.98 -9.21
N VAL A 96 -17.94 -32.33 -9.90
CA VAL A 96 -16.83 -33.11 -9.36
C VAL A 96 -15.76 -32.18 -8.78
N ASN A 97 -15.26 -32.50 -7.58
CA ASN A 97 -14.16 -31.78 -6.94
C ASN A 97 -12.86 -31.99 -7.71
N VAL A 98 -12.23 -30.90 -8.11
CA VAL A 98 -10.97 -30.89 -8.87
C VAL A 98 -9.82 -30.63 -7.92
N GLN A 99 -8.74 -31.40 -8.08
CA GLN A 99 -7.51 -31.16 -7.32
C GLN A 99 -6.74 -29.97 -7.90
N ASP A 100 -6.06 -29.22 -7.04
CA ASP A 100 -5.31 -28.02 -7.44
C ASP A 100 -4.28 -28.28 -8.55
N GLU A 101 -3.70 -29.49 -8.61
CA GLU A 101 -2.73 -29.89 -9.64
C GLU A 101 -3.32 -30.00 -11.04
N GLN A 102 -4.64 -30.20 -11.14
CA GLN A 102 -5.35 -30.31 -12.41
C GLN A 102 -5.82 -28.95 -12.94
N LEU A 103 -5.65 -27.88 -12.15
CA LEU A 103 -6.09 -26.54 -12.52
C LEU A 103 -5.07 -25.86 -13.43
N ILE A 104 -5.56 -25.34 -14.56
CA ILE A 104 -4.77 -24.55 -15.51
C ILE A 104 -5.32 -23.12 -15.51
N LYS A 105 -4.41 -22.14 -15.44
CA LYS A 105 -4.80 -20.72 -15.51
C LYS A 105 -5.10 -20.35 -16.96
N GLY A 106 -6.36 -20.00 -17.22
CA GLY A 106 -6.79 -19.44 -18.50
C GLY A 106 -6.79 -17.91 -18.45
N TYR A 107 -6.16 -17.27 -19.44
CA TYR A 107 -6.23 -15.82 -19.64
C TYR A 107 -7.17 -15.50 -20.79
N ALA A 108 -8.08 -14.56 -20.59
CA ALA A 108 -8.98 -14.12 -21.66
C ALA A 108 -8.19 -13.31 -22.71
N TYR A 109 -8.29 -13.74 -23.98
CA TYR A 109 -7.69 -13.07 -25.13
C TYR A 109 -8.77 -12.90 -26.22
N GLY A 110 -9.47 -11.76 -26.13
CA GLY A 110 -10.65 -11.51 -26.95
C GLY A 110 -11.78 -12.52 -26.62
N PRO A 111 -12.35 -13.22 -27.62
CA PRO A 111 -13.40 -14.21 -27.39
C PRO A 111 -12.88 -15.56 -26.87
N ASN A 112 -11.55 -15.78 -26.89
CA ASN A 112 -10.94 -17.07 -26.56
C ASN A 112 -10.25 -17.03 -25.20
N PHE A 113 -10.10 -18.20 -24.58
CA PHE A 113 -9.26 -18.38 -23.40
C PHE A 113 -7.96 -19.08 -23.79
N LEU A 114 -6.83 -18.48 -23.42
CA LEU A 114 -5.51 -19.05 -23.64
C LEU A 114 -5.05 -19.74 -22.34
N PRO A 115 -4.90 -21.08 -22.33
CA PRO A 115 -4.33 -21.78 -21.18
C PRO A 115 -2.82 -21.50 -21.12
N VAL A 116 -2.35 -21.06 -19.95
CA VAL A 116 -0.92 -20.83 -19.70
C VAL A 116 -0.47 -21.69 -18.54
N ASN A 117 0.54 -22.53 -18.78
CA ASN A 117 1.16 -23.32 -17.72
C ASN A 117 1.86 -22.41 -16.71
N THR A 118 1.92 -22.85 -15.46
CA THR A 118 2.57 -22.09 -14.39
C THR A 118 4.04 -21.77 -14.67
N ILE A 119 4.75 -22.67 -15.37
CA ILE A 119 6.15 -22.49 -15.77
C ILE A 119 6.28 -21.39 -16.82
N ASP A 120 5.43 -21.41 -17.85
CA ASP A 120 5.43 -20.41 -18.93
C ASP A 120 4.97 -19.04 -18.43
N ALA A 121 4.08 -19.00 -17.44
CA ALA A 121 3.64 -17.75 -16.83
C ALA A 121 4.80 -16.97 -16.18
N VAL A 122 5.77 -17.68 -15.60
CA VAL A 122 6.94 -17.05 -14.97
C VAL A 122 7.89 -16.47 -16.01
N SER A 123 8.09 -17.17 -17.14
CA SER A 123 8.98 -16.70 -18.22
C SER A 123 8.38 -15.51 -18.99
N LEU A 124 7.05 -15.45 -19.11
CA LEU A 124 6.33 -14.34 -19.72
C LEU A 124 6.29 -13.08 -18.83
N GLN A 125 6.61 -13.19 -17.55
CA GLN A 125 6.55 -12.05 -16.64
C GLN A 125 7.67 -11.04 -16.95
N PHE A 126 7.28 -9.81 -17.27
CA PHE A 126 8.24 -8.73 -17.44
C PHE A 126 8.97 -8.43 -16.12
N SER A 127 10.29 -8.62 -16.10
CA SER A 127 11.14 -8.33 -14.96
C SER A 127 11.87 -7.01 -15.16
N ALA A 128 11.48 -6.00 -14.38
CA ALA A 128 12.11 -4.68 -14.40
C ALA A 128 13.13 -4.52 -13.25
N PRO A 129 14.36 -4.04 -13.51
CA PRO A 129 15.28 -3.72 -12.45
C PRO A 129 14.78 -2.50 -11.66
N LYS A 130 14.96 -2.54 -10.34
CA LYS A 130 14.64 -1.41 -9.45
C LYS A 130 15.56 -0.22 -9.77
N ARG A 131 15.08 0.75 -10.56
CA ARG A 131 15.82 1.93 -11.00
C ARG A 131 14.98 3.19 -10.90
N PHE A 132 15.64 4.33 -10.64
CA PHE A 132 15.03 5.65 -10.66
C PHE A 132 15.83 6.52 -11.62
N CYS A 133 15.30 6.74 -12.82
CA CYS A 133 16.01 7.38 -13.93
C CYS A 133 15.23 8.60 -14.42
N LEU A 134 15.94 9.69 -14.74
CA LEU A 134 15.37 10.86 -15.41
C LEU A 134 15.20 10.56 -16.91
N LEU A 135 13.96 10.59 -17.41
CA LEU A 135 13.68 10.44 -18.83
C LEU A 135 13.74 11.78 -19.56
N SER A 136 12.98 12.77 -19.08
CA SER A 136 12.90 14.10 -19.69
C SER A 136 12.45 15.15 -18.67
N VAL A 137 12.70 16.41 -18.99
CA VAL A 137 12.23 17.57 -18.22
C VAL A 137 11.26 18.35 -19.09
N VAL A 138 10.11 18.71 -18.52
CA VAL A 138 9.02 19.37 -19.24
C VAL A 138 8.52 20.56 -18.40
N PRO A 139 8.14 21.71 -19.00
CA PRO A 139 7.60 22.85 -18.26
C PRO A 139 6.37 22.49 -17.41
N ARG A 140 6.23 23.12 -16.24
CA ARG A 140 5.12 22.85 -15.32
C ARG A 140 3.75 23.10 -15.94
N GLN A 141 3.64 24.08 -16.83
CA GLN A 141 2.36 24.45 -17.46
C GLN A 141 1.78 23.33 -18.33
N SER A 142 2.62 22.44 -18.89
CA SER A 142 2.13 21.34 -19.73
C SER A 142 1.65 20.14 -18.92
N LEU A 143 1.87 20.12 -17.61
CA LEU A 143 1.49 18.99 -16.74
C LEU A 143 0.14 19.27 -16.07
N ASN A 144 -0.90 18.59 -16.55
CA ASN A 144 -2.22 18.63 -15.93
C ASN A 144 -2.25 17.72 -14.68
N ARG A 145 -2.70 18.27 -13.55
CA ARG A 145 -2.84 17.53 -12.28
C ARG A 145 -3.70 16.26 -12.41
N ARG A 146 -4.67 16.22 -13.33
CA ARG A 146 -5.56 15.06 -13.54
C ARG A 146 -4.86 13.83 -14.13
N ILE A 147 -3.67 13.98 -14.70
CA ILE A 147 -2.89 12.89 -15.31
C ILE A 147 -1.98 12.22 -14.26
N LEU A 148 -1.79 12.84 -13.09
CA LEU A 148 -0.97 12.27 -12.02
C LEU A 148 -1.70 11.05 -11.42
N LEU A 149 -1.04 9.89 -11.51
CA LEU A 149 -1.51 8.61 -10.98
C LEU A 149 -0.53 8.12 -9.89
N GLY A 150 -1.05 7.51 -8.82
CA GLY A 150 -0.25 6.97 -7.71
C GLY A 150 -1.09 6.28 -6.65
#